data_AF-A0A8J6F6W4-F1
#
_entry.id   AF-A0A8J6F6W4-F1
#
_cell.length_a   1.000
_cell.length_b   1.000
_cell.length_c   1.000
_cell.angle_alpha   90.00
_cell.angle_beta   90.00
_cell.angle_gamma   90.00
#
_symmetry.space_group_name_H-M   'P 1'
#
loop_
_entity.id
_entity.type
_entity.pdbx_description
1 polymer ?
#
loop_
_entity_poly.entity_id
_entity_poly.type
_entity_poly.pdbx_seq_one_letter_code
_entity_poly.pdbx_strand_id
1 'polypeptide(L)'
;ADCQTFELQIYRTTSPNDGLSVAFTVNYNGDKYHMCCTEDMKIYFKKGDSPERIDGNLSEIIFFQKQFSEGDESFKFQSALKAGYYLAVSDEGGQQKLILKSHNGLNERERFTITH
;
A
#
# COMPACT_ATOMS: atom_id res chain seq x y z
N ALA A 1 7.80 5.56 24.98
CA ALA A 1 6.79 4.73 24.29
C ALA A 1 7.17 4.77 22.82
N ASP A 2 7.54 3.64 22.24
CA ASP A 2 7.83 3.55 20.82
C ASP A 2 6.54 3.79 20.05
N CYS A 3 6.35 5.03 19.59
CA CYS A 3 5.19 5.43 18.83
C CYS A 3 5.37 4.92 17.40
N GLN A 4 4.72 3.82 17.08
CA GLN A 4 4.64 3.34 15.70
C GLN A 4 3.51 4.09 15.02
N THR A 5 3.84 4.98 14.09
CA THR A 5 2.83 5.68 13.29
C THR A 5 2.93 5.23 11.85
N PHE A 6 1.76 4.94 11.27
CA PHE A 6 1.61 4.79 9.83
C PHE A 6 1.12 6.10 9.26
N GLU A 7 1.79 6.56 8.22
CA GLU A 7 1.45 7.78 7.49
C GLU A 7 1.18 7.42 6.04
N LEU A 8 0.17 8.07 5.48
CA LEU A 8 -0.20 7.94 4.08
C LEU A 8 0.19 9.22 3.35
N GLN A 9 1.27 9.16 2.57
CA GLN A 9 1.70 10.29 1.75
C GLN A 9 0.97 10.28 0.41
N ILE A 10 0.25 11.35 0.11
CA ILE A 10 -0.49 11.52 -1.14
C ILE A 10 0.41 12.15 -2.20
N TYR A 11 0.42 11.57 -3.39
CA TYR A 11 1.15 12.07 -4.56
C TYR A 11 0.19 12.59 -5.61
N ARG A 12 0.64 13.61 -6.34
CA ARG A 12 -0.12 14.15 -7.48
C ARG A 12 -0.12 13.11 -8.60
N THR A 13 -1.31 12.61 -8.95
CA THR A 13 -1.48 11.63 -10.03
C THR A 13 -1.54 12.30 -11.41
N THR A 14 -1.04 11.61 -12.43
CA THR A 14 -1.24 11.91 -13.85
C THR A 14 -2.40 11.13 -14.46
N SER A 15 -2.93 10.13 -13.76
CA SER A 15 -4.03 9.27 -14.20
C SER A 15 -5.16 9.24 -13.15
N PRO A 16 -6.17 10.12 -13.28
CA PRO A 16 -7.25 10.22 -12.29
C PRO A 16 -8.13 8.96 -12.21
N ASN A 17 -8.22 8.19 -13.30
CA ASN A 17 -9.01 6.96 -13.36
C ASN A 17 -8.43 5.82 -12.53
N ASP A 18 -7.14 5.89 -12.19
CA ASP A 18 -6.46 4.87 -11.41
C ASP A 18 -6.67 5.06 -9.91
N GLY A 19 -7.31 6.13 -9.44
CA GLY A 19 -7.51 6.41 -8.01
C GLY A 19 -6.42 7.30 -7.43
N LEU A 20 -6.37 7.41 -6.10
CA LEU A 20 -5.43 8.31 -5.42
C LEU A 20 -4.06 7.64 -5.29
N SER A 21 -3.01 8.27 -5.80
CA SER A 21 -1.64 7.76 -5.67
C SER A 21 -1.13 8.01 -4.26
N VAL A 22 -0.77 6.94 -3.55
CA VAL A 22 -0.32 6.99 -2.16
C VAL A 22 0.92 6.16 -1.92
N ALA A 23 1.78 6.61 -1.01
CA ALA A 23 2.84 5.80 -0.42
C ALA A 23 2.60 5.63 1.07
N PHE A 24 2.95 4.46 1.60
CA PHE A 24 2.89 4.19 3.03
C PHE A 24 4.26 4.42 3.64
N THR A 25 4.32 5.22 4.70
CA THR A 25 5.50 5.37 5.55
C THR A 25 5.20 4.92 6.96
N VAL A 26 6.21 4.37 7.64
CA VAL A 26 6.13 3.97 9.03
C VAL A 26 7.29 4.59 9.80
N ASN A 27 7.00 5.21 10.94
CA ASN A 27 8.01 5.60 11.91
C ASN A 27 8.13 4.48 12.94
N TYR A 28 9.32 3.93 13.08
CA TYR A 28 9.62 2.83 13.99
C TYR A 28 10.95 3.10 14.70
N ASN A 29 10.92 3.21 16.03
CA ASN A 29 12.09 3.47 16.88
C ASN A 29 12.89 4.71 16.45
N GLY A 30 12.20 5.78 16.04
CA GLY A 30 12.83 7.03 15.60
C GLY A 30 13.38 6.99 14.16
N ASP A 31 13.34 5.84 13.50
CA ASP A 31 13.66 5.70 12.09
C ASP A 31 12.39 5.72 11.24
N LYS A 32 12.45 6.39 10.08
CA LYS A 32 11.39 6.35 9.08
C LYS A 32 11.69 5.30 8.02
N TYR A 33 10.63 4.63 7.57
CA TYR A 33 10.68 3.65 6.49
C TYR A 33 9.54 3.94 5.52
N HIS A 34 9.73 3.59 4.25
CA HIS A 34 8.66 3.56 3.26
C HIS A 34 8.43 2.13 2.76
N MET A 35 7.17 1.81 2.49
CA MET A 35 6.79 0.52 1.96
C MET A 35 7.06 0.46 0.46
N CYS A 36 7.65 -0.65 0.02
CA CYS A 36 7.91 -0.98 -1.37
C CYS A 36 7.34 -2.35 -1.71
N CYS A 37 7.15 -2.59 -3.01
CA CYS A 37 6.90 -3.91 -3.58
C CYS A 37 7.92 -4.28 -4.64
N THR A 38 8.26 -5.56 -4.73
CA THR A 38 9.14 -6.09 -5.79
C THR A 38 8.34 -6.59 -6.98
N GLU A 39 8.98 -6.85 -8.12
CA GLU A 39 8.36 -7.51 -9.29
C GLU A 39 7.78 -8.90 -8.96
N ASP A 40 8.36 -9.58 -7.97
CA ASP A 40 7.89 -10.86 -7.41
C ASP A 40 6.70 -10.70 -6.44
N MET A 41 6.13 -9.50 -6.33
CA MET A 41 4.97 -9.17 -5.49
C MET A 41 5.20 -9.39 -3.99
N LYS A 42 6.44 -9.16 -3.52
CA LYS A 42 6.75 -9.16 -2.09
C LYS A 42 6.73 -7.74 -1.55
N ILE A 43 6.21 -7.57 -0.34
CA ILE A 43 6.26 -6.30 0.39
C ILE A 43 7.53 -6.25 1.25
N TYR A 44 8.19 -5.10 1.27
CA TYR A 44 9.30 -4.81 2.16
C TYR A 44 9.30 -3.34 2.56
N PHE A 45 10.02 -3.02 3.64
CA PHE A 45 10.18 -1.66 4.13
C PHE A 45 11.62 -1.22 3.94
N LYS A 46 11.82 -0.10 3.24
CA LYS A 46 13.13 0.50 3.02
C LYS A 46 13.31 1.68 3.97
N LYS A 47 14.43 1.71 4.70
CA LYS A 47 14.77 2.80 5.61
C LYS A 47 14.98 4.10 4.83
N GLY A 48 14.48 5.20 5.39
CA GLY A 48 14.51 6.54 4.82
C GLY A 48 13.13 7.07 4.45
N ASP A 49 13.07 8.37 4.16
CA ASP A 49 11.88 9.02 3.63
C ASP A 49 11.44 8.44 2.28
N SER A 50 10.13 8.50 2.01
CA SER A 50 9.64 8.30 0.66
C SER A 50 10.04 9.49 -0.23
N PRO A 51 10.31 9.27 -1.54
CA PRO A 51 10.75 10.33 -2.44
C PRO A 51 9.76 11.50 -2.51
N GLU A 52 10.23 12.74 -2.62
CA GLU A 52 9.32 13.90 -2.79
C GLU A 52 8.56 13.85 -4.13
N ARG A 53 9.18 13.27 -5.15
CA ARG A 53 8.63 13.14 -6.50
C ARG A 53 8.94 11.74 -7.05
N ILE A 54 7.97 11.19 -7.76
CA ILE A 54 8.07 9.90 -8.44
C ILE A 54 7.74 10.15 -9.91
N ASP A 55 8.65 9.80 -10.81
CA ASP A 55 8.47 9.96 -12.25
C ASP A 55 7.92 8.68 -12.88
N GLY A 56 7.11 8.85 -13.93
CA GLY A 56 6.49 7.74 -14.65
C GLY A 56 5.19 7.24 -14.01
N ASN A 57 4.65 6.16 -14.59
CA ASN A 57 3.35 5.60 -14.20
C ASN A 57 3.48 4.27 -13.43
N LEU A 58 4.68 3.69 -13.38
CA LEU A 58 4.99 2.47 -12.62
C LEU A 58 5.91 2.84 -11.46
N SER A 59 5.67 2.24 -10.29
CA SER A 59 6.48 2.50 -9.11
C SER A 59 6.35 1.36 -8.11
N GLU A 60 7.49 0.96 -7.54
CA GLU A 60 7.57 0.01 -6.42
C GLU A 60 6.94 0.57 -5.13
N ILE A 61 6.81 1.90 -5.03
CA ILE A 61 6.43 2.60 -3.80
C ILE A 61 4.94 3.02 -3.84
N ILE A 62 4.42 3.32 -5.03
CA ILE A 62 3.04 3.83 -5.16
C ILE A 62 2.03 2.70 -5.15
N PHE A 63 0.97 2.93 -4.39
CA PHE A 63 -0.27 2.20 -4.45
C PHE A 63 -1.39 3.15 -4.85
N PHE A 64 -2.33 2.66 -5.64
CA PHE A 64 -3.53 3.39 -5.99
C PHE A 64 -4.64 3.04 -4.99
N GLN A 65 -4.98 4.00 -4.14
CA GLN A 65 -6.12 3.92 -3.25
C GLN A 65 -7.41 4.09 -4.05
N LYS A 66 -8.29 3.10 -3.94
CA LYS A 66 -9.62 3.07 -4.54
C LYS A 66 -10.63 2.74 -3.44
N GLN A 67 -11.87 3.23 -3.57
CA GLN A 67 -12.96 2.68 -2.77
C GLN A 67 -13.08 1.18 -3.02
N PHE A 68 -13.36 0.43 -1.95
CA PHE A 68 -13.52 -1.01 -2.06
C PHE A 68 -14.72 -1.35 -2.96
N SER A 69 -15.86 -0.73 -2.67
CA SER A 69 -17.10 -0.73 -3.45
C SER A 69 -17.80 0.64 -3.35
N GLU A 70 -18.69 0.94 -4.30
CA GLU A 70 -19.47 2.18 -4.29
C GLU A 70 -20.28 2.31 -2.99
N GLY A 71 -20.19 3.47 -2.34
CA GLY A 71 -20.86 3.74 -1.06
C GLY A 71 -20.20 3.10 0.18
N ASP A 72 -19.08 2.39 0.02
CA ASP A 72 -18.30 1.83 1.13
C ASP A 72 -17.21 2.84 1.58
N GLU A 73 -17.03 2.99 2.89
CA GLU A 73 -15.99 3.84 3.49
C GLU A 73 -14.62 3.14 3.53
N SER A 74 -14.58 1.84 3.18
CA SER A 74 -13.35 1.07 3.09
C SER A 74 -12.67 1.20 1.73
N PHE A 75 -11.37 0.89 1.73
CA PHE A 75 -10.48 1.05 0.60
C PHE A 75 -9.83 -0.27 0.20
N LYS A 76 -9.37 -0.30 -1.05
CA LYS A 76 -8.39 -1.26 -1.57
C LYS A 76 -7.23 -0.50 -2.20
N PHE A 77 -6.05 -1.09 -2.17
CA PHE A 77 -4.82 -0.45 -2.61
C PHE A 77 -4.17 -1.30 -3.70
N GLN A 78 -4.24 -0.84 -4.95
CA GLN A 78 -3.64 -1.53 -6.09
C GLN A 78 -2.17 -1.15 -6.25
N SER A 79 -1.28 -2.09 -6.53
CA SER A 79 0.12 -1.78 -6.85
C SER A 79 0.21 -0.96 -8.15
N ALA A 80 0.98 0.13 -8.14
CA ALA A 80 1.35 0.83 -9.37
C ALA A 80 2.38 0.06 -10.20
N LEU A 81 3.17 -0.82 -9.58
CA LEU A 81 4.13 -1.68 -10.28
C LEU A 81 3.43 -2.75 -11.11
N LYS A 82 2.30 -3.29 -10.62
CA LYS A 82 1.58 -4.37 -11.31
C LYS A 82 0.07 -4.25 -11.18
N ALA A 83 -0.57 -3.92 -12.30
CA ALA A 83 -2.02 -3.88 -12.40
C ALA A 83 -2.66 -5.22 -12.03
N GLY A 84 -3.81 -5.16 -11.35
CA GLY A 84 -4.55 -6.33 -10.87
C GLY A 84 -4.03 -6.92 -9.55
N TYR A 85 -2.93 -6.41 -8.99
CA TYR A 85 -2.42 -6.82 -7.69
C TYR A 85 -2.76 -5.78 -6.62
N TYR A 86 -3.22 -6.25 -5.46
CA TYR A 86 -3.72 -5.43 -4.37
C TYR A 86 -3.03 -5.80 -3.06
N LEU A 87 -2.85 -4.82 -2.18
CA LEU A 87 -2.50 -5.08 -0.79
C LEU A 87 -3.57 -5.98 -0.19
N ALA A 88 -3.14 -6.94 0.62
CA ALA A 88 -4.02 -7.81 1.36
C ALA A 88 -3.35 -8.28 2.65
N VAL A 89 -4.17 -8.84 3.53
CA VAL A 89 -3.72 -9.54 4.73
C VAL A 89 -3.95 -11.04 4.55
N SER A 90 -2.88 -11.82 4.71
CA SER A 90 -2.93 -13.28 4.84
C SER A 90 -2.75 -13.71 6.29
N ASP A 91 -3.35 -14.84 6.66
CA ASP A 91 -3.05 -15.54 7.92
C ASP A 91 -2.08 -16.68 7.61
N GLU A 92 -0.88 -16.59 8.16
CA GLU A 92 0.16 -17.61 8.01
C GLU A 92 0.59 -18.09 9.39
N GLY A 93 0.04 -19.23 9.82
CA GLY A 93 0.38 -19.84 11.10
C GLY A 93 -0.06 -18.99 12.30
N GLY A 94 -1.19 -18.28 12.20
CA GLY A 94 -1.71 -17.40 13.24
C GLY A 94 -1.05 -16.02 13.30
N GLN A 95 -0.12 -15.74 12.38
CA GLN A 95 0.43 -14.40 12.18
C GLN A 95 -0.24 -13.75 10.97
N GLN A 96 -0.73 -12.53 11.15
CA GLN A 96 -1.23 -11.72 10.06
C GLN A 96 -0.07 -11.05 9.33
N LYS A 97 0.02 -11.26 8.02
CA LYS A 97 1.06 -10.67 7.18
C LYS A 97 0.44 -9.77 6.13
N LEU A 98 1.07 -8.61 5.92
CA LEU A 98 0.77 -7.73 4.81
C LEU A 98 1.47 -8.27 3.54
N ILE A 99 0.69 -8.52 2.50
CA ILE A 99 1.13 -9.13 1.25
C ILE A 99 0.57 -8.38 0.04
N LEU A 100 1.04 -8.74 -1.15
CA LEU A 100 0.38 -8.42 -2.42
C LEU A 100 -0.23 -9.68 -3.02
N LYS A 101 -1.48 -9.57 -3.47
CA LYS A 101 -2.17 -10.66 -4.14
C LYS A 101 -2.82 -10.21 -5.43
N SER A 102 -3.03 -11.14 -6.36
CA SER A 102 -3.95 -10.89 -7.47
C SER A 102 -5.39 -10.82 -6.94
N HIS A 103 -6.24 -9.99 -7.55
CA HIS A 103 -7.66 -9.84 -7.16
C HIS A 103 -8.43 -11.18 -7.02
N ASN A 104 -8.02 -12.22 -7.76
CA ASN A 104 -8.64 -13.55 -7.71
C ASN A 104 -8.13 -14.45 -6.56
N GLY A 105 -7.26 -13.96 -5.68
CA GLY A 105 -6.70 -14.72 -4.56
C GLY A 105 -7.77 -15.08 -3.53
N LEU A 106 -8.08 -16.37 -3.40
CA LEU A 106 -9.05 -16.91 -2.45
C LEU A 106 -8.52 -16.77 -1.00
N ASN A 107 -9.42 -16.49 -0.06
CA ASN A 107 -9.18 -16.46 1.40
C ASN A 107 -8.39 -15.27 1.98
N GLU A 108 -7.79 -14.40 1.16
CA GLU A 108 -7.04 -13.22 1.62
C GLU A 108 -7.91 -11.95 1.63
N ARG A 109 -7.72 -11.07 2.61
CA ARG A 109 -8.56 -9.86 2.78
C ARG A 109 -7.88 -8.62 2.18
N GLU A 110 -8.46 -8.04 1.14
CA GLU A 110 -7.96 -6.81 0.47
C GLU A 110 -8.71 -5.52 0.88
N ARG A 111 -9.55 -5.60 1.92
CA ARG A 111 -10.35 -4.48 2.43
C ARG A 111 -9.67 -3.85 3.63
N PHE A 112 -9.45 -2.55 3.57
CA PHE A 112 -8.80 -1.75 4.61
C PHE A 112 -9.68 -0.58 5.01
N THR A 113 -9.60 -0.16 6.27
CA THR A 113 -10.18 1.10 6.76
C THR A 113 -9.04 2.02 7.21
N ILE A 114 -9.23 3.33 7.06
CA ILE A 114 -8.31 4.35 7.57
C ILE A 114 -9.02 5.05 8.73
N THR A 115 -8.38 5.06 9.91
CA THR A 115 -8.90 5.71 11.12
C THR A 115 -8.04 6.92 11.49
N HIS A 116 -8.68 8.02 11.89
CA HIS A 116 -8.03 9.27 12.29
C HIS A 116 -7.85 9.39 13.81
#